data_AF-A0AB73GBQ3-F1
#
_entry.id   AF-A0AB73GBQ3-F1
#
_cell.length_a   1.000
_cell.length_b   1.000
_cell.length_c   1.000
_cell.angle_alpha   90.00
_cell.angle_beta   90.00
_cell.angle_gamma   90.00
#
_symmetry.space_group_name_H-M   'P 1'
#
loop_
_entity.id
_entity.type
_entity.pdbx_description
1 polymer ?
#
loop_
_entity_poly.entity_id
_entity_poly.type
_entity_poly.pdbx_seq_one_letter_code
_entity_poly.pdbx_strand_id
1 'polypeptide(L)'
;PLALNIKSDGLAKYIKEFLKFYKVDNYFCFDMSIPDTIQYLDENMNVFMRRSEYEIDNQLYSHAKGIWLDSFNANALDNREIIKYLELGKKVCIVSPELHRRDENEMWQNIKSLSKEYFSSEQLMLCTDKIEKVIDYFYEK
;
A
#
# COMPACT_ATOMS: atom_id res chain seq x y z
N PRO A 1 6.64 4.54 6.96
CA PRO A 1 6.23 3.36 7.78
C PRO A 1 7.10 2.16 7.39
N LEU A 2 7.28 1.19 8.29
CA LEU A 2 7.83 -0.12 7.96
C LEU A 2 6.74 -0.97 7.27
N ALA A 3 6.96 -1.36 6.02
CA ALA A 3 6.07 -2.24 5.28
C ALA A 3 6.50 -3.70 5.47
N LEU A 4 5.65 -4.54 6.05
CA LEU A 4 5.95 -5.92 6.40
C LEU A 4 5.24 -6.90 5.46
N ASN A 5 6.00 -7.49 4.55
CA ASN A 5 5.56 -8.60 3.73
C ASN A 5 6.05 -9.91 4.33
N ILE A 6 5.16 -10.61 5.02
CA ILE A 6 5.49 -11.86 5.71
C ILE A 6 5.28 -13.01 4.73
N LYS A 7 6.34 -13.79 4.50
CA LYS A 7 6.35 -14.87 3.49
C LYS A 7 5.81 -16.21 4.00
N SER A 8 5.07 -16.20 5.11
CA SER A 8 4.47 -17.40 5.72
C SER A 8 3.25 -17.02 6.54
N ASP A 9 2.19 -17.82 6.42
CA ASP A 9 0.95 -17.68 7.17
C ASP A 9 1.07 -18.21 8.61
N GLY A 10 0.12 -17.85 9.48
CA GLY A 10 0.01 -18.36 10.85
C GLY A 10 0.96 -17.71 11.85
N LEU A 11 1.61 -16.61 11.46
CA LEU A 11 2.61 -15.92 12.28
C LEU A 11 2.09 -14.64 12.96
N ALA A 12 0.81 -14.29 12.77
CA ALA A 12 0.21 -13.03 13.23
C ALA A 12 0.55 -12.69 14.70
N LYS A 13 0.33 -13.64 15.61
CA LYS A 13 0.60 -13.49 17.06
C LYS A 13 2.07 -13.23 17.36
N TYR A 14 2.96 -14.04 16.78
CA TYR A 14 4.41 -13.89 16.98
C TYR A 14 4.91 -12.54 16.47
N ILE A 15 4.42 -12.11 15.30
CA ILE A 15 4.77 -10.81 14.73
C ILE A 15 4.28 -9.68 15.64
N LYS A 16 3.03 -9.77 16.14
CA LYS A 16 2.49 -8.79 17.09
C LYS A 16 3.34 -8.68 18.35
N GLU A 17 3.78 -9.80 18.90
CA GLU A 17 4.67 -9.83 20.07
C GLU A 17 6.02 -9.14 19.78
N PHE A 18 6.64 -9.42 18.63
CA PHE A 18 7.88 -8.76 18.24
C PHE A 18 7.70 -7.25 18.02
N LEU A 19 6.65 -6.83 17.33
CA LEU A 19 6.36 -5.42 17.12
C LEU A 19 6.18 -4.68 18.45
N LYS A 20 5.49 -5.30 19.42
CA LYS A 20 5.34 -4.75 20.78
C LYS A 20 6.67 -4.70 21.51
N PHE A 21 7.46 -5.77 21.46
CA PHE A 21 8.76 -5.86 22.13
C PHE A 21 9.72 -4.78 21.63
N TYR A 22 9.80 -4.61 20.31
CA TYR A 22 10.65 -3.59 19.68
C TYR A 22 10.01 -2.20 19.60
N LYS A 23 8.78 -2.02 20.11
CA LYS A 23 8.03 -0.75 20.09
C LYS A 23 7.88 -0.16 18.68
N VAL A 24 7.56 -1.01 17.72
CA VAL A 24 7.35 -0.62 16.32
C VAL A 24 5.87 -0.30 16.12
N ASP A 25 5.54 0.99 16.17
CA ASP A 25 4.15 1.46 15.99
C ASP A 25 3.87 1.97 14.56
N ASN A 26 4.91 2.46 13.86
CA ASN A 26 4.79 2.98 12.49
C ASN A 26 5.03 1.88 11.44
N TYR A 27 4.12 0.91 11.37
CA TYR A 27 4.18 -0.20 10.41
C TYR A 27 2.82 -0.49 9.76
N PHE A 28 2.86 -1.30 8.71
CA PHE A 28 1.70 -2.06 8.24
C PHE A 28 2.15 -3.41 7.68
N CYS A 29 1.25 -4.40 7.73
CA CYS A 29 1.39 -5.70 7.09
C CYS A 29 0.56 -5.73 5.81
N PHE A 30 1.08 -6.38 4.77
CA PHE A 30 0.42 -6.49 3.48
C PHE A 30 0.76 -7.83 2.82
N ASP A 31 0.06 -8.16 1.73
CA ASP A 31 0.31 -9.38 0.92
C ASP A 31 0.06 -10.69 1.69
N MET A 32 -0.83 -10.67 2.69
CA MET A 32 -1.28 -11.89 3.35
C MET A 32 -2.34 -12.62 2.51
N SER A 33 -2.44 -13.94 2.69
CA SER A 33 -3.59 -14.70 2.20
C SER A 33 -4.89 -14.22 2.86
N ILE A 34 -6.06 -14.48 2.27
CA ILE A 34 -7.35 -14.10 2.88
C ILE A 34 -7.51 -14.76 4.27
N PRO A 35 -7.25 -16.07 4.46
CA PRO A 35 -7.34 -16.69 5.79
C PRO A 35 -6.37 -16.07 6.81
N ASP A 36 -5.14 -15.74 6.41
CA ASP A 36 -4.16 -15.16 7.32
C ASP A 36 -4.49 -13.68 7.64
N THR A 37 -5.02 -12.94 6.66
CA THR A 37 -5.53 -11.58 6.85
C THR A 37 -6.51 -11.49 8.02
N ILE A 38 -7.42 -12.45 8.15
CA ILE A 38 -8.40 -12.48 9.26
C ILE A 38 -7.67 -12.51 10.61
N GLN A 39 -6.63 -13.32 10.74
CA GLN A 39 -5.86 -13.42 11.98
C GLN A 39 -5.15 -12.10 12.33
N TYR A 40 -4.60 -11.39 11.34
CA TYR A 40 -3.95 -10.10 11.57
C TYR A 40 -4.97 -9.03 12.00
N LEU A 41 -6.17 -9.06 11.43
CA LEU A 41 -7.26 -8.17 11.81
C LEU A 41 -7.74 -8.46 13.25
N ASP A 42 -7.89 -9.73 13.63
CA ASP A 42 -8.26 -10.16 14.98
C ASP A 42 -7.22 -9.70 16.03
N GLU A 43 -5.94 -9.72 15.68
CA GLU A 43 -4.84 -9.18 16.50
C GLU A 43 -4.72 -7.64 16.47
N ASN A 44 -5.70 -6.95 15.86
CA ASN A 44 -5.76 -5.51 15.71
C ASN A 44 -4.45 -4.93 15.13
N MET A 45 -3.90 -5.58 14.10
CA MET A 45 -2.71 -5.12 13.41
C MET A 45 -3.06 -4.11 12.32
N ASN A 46 -2.06 -3.32 11.91
CA ASN A 46 -2.21 -2.38 10.81
C ASN A 46 -2.15 -3.15 9.48
N VAL A 47 -3.30 -3.54 8.94
CA VAL A 47 -3.38 -4.29 7.67
C VAL A 47 -3.61 -3.37 6.49
N PHE A 48 -2.84 -3.58 5.42
CA PHE A 48 -3.10 -3.02 4.10
C PHE A 48 -3.60 -4.14 3.19
N MET A 49 -4.85 -4.03 2.73
CA MET A 49 -5.43 -5.00 1.81
C MET A 49 -4.86 -4.79 0.42
N ARG A 50 -4.45 -5.88 -0.25
CA ARG A 50 -4.04 -5.78 -1.65
C ARG A 50 -5.26 -5.57 -2.54
N ARG A 51 -5.15 -4.57 -3.41
CA ARG A 51 -6.07 -4.33 -4.53
C ARG A 51 -5.25 -4.46 -5.81
N SER A 52 -5.68 -5.31 -6.72
CA SER A 52 -5.01 -5.59 -8.00
C SER A 52 -6.02 -6.00 -9.07
N GLU A 53 -5.57 -6.28 -10.30
CA GLU A 53 -6.44 -6.87 -11.33
C GLU A 53 -7.02 -8.25 -10.94
N TYR A 54 -6.42 -8.92 -9.95
CA TYR A 54 -6.86 -10.24 -9.47
C TYR A 54 -7.65 -10.18 -8.17
N GLU A 55 -7.49 -9.10 -7.41
CA GLU A 55 -8.10 -8.93 -6.10
C GLU A 55 -8.92 -7.65 -6.05
N ILE A 56 -10.22 -7.83 -5.87
CA ILE A 56 -11.19 -6.75 -5.70
C ILE A 56 -11.52 -6.56 -4.22
N ASP A 57 -12.08 -5.39 -3.89
CA ASP A 57 -12.56 -5.08 -2.54
C ASP A 57 -13.54 -6.17 -2.06
N ASN A 58 -13.27 -6.75 -0.88
CA ASN A 58 -14.12 -7.73 -0.22
C ASN A 58 -14.54 -7.25 1.18
N GLN A 59 -15.25 -8.06 1.97
CA GLN A 59 -15.75 -7.64 3.28
C GLN A 59 -14.66 -7.26 4.30
N LEU A 60 -13.43 -7.76 4.14
CA LEU A 60 -12.30 -7.44 5.02
C LEU A 60 -11.76 -6.03 4.77
N TYR A 61 -11.98 -5.47 3.59
CA TYR A 61 -11.54 -4.12 3.22
C TYR A 61 -11.99 -3.05 4.23
N SER A 62 -13.22 -3.14 4.74
CA SER A 62 -13.77 -2.15 5.68
C SER A 62 -12.95 -2.12 6.99
N HIS A 63 -12.34 -3.24 7.38
CA HIS A 63 -11.54 -3.40 8.59
C HIS A 63 -10.07 -3.00 8.42
N ALA A 64 -9.59 -2.95 7.16
CA ALA A 64 -8.20 -2.59 6.86
C ALA A 64 -7.88 -1.12 7.18
N LYS A 65 -6.62 -0.82 7.53
CA LYS A 65 -6.14 0.56 7.75
C LYS A 65 -5.72 1.25 6.46
N GLY A 66 -5.40 0.48 5.43
CA GLY A 66 -4.99 1.01 4.14
C GLY A 66 -5.08 -0.01 3.02
N ILE A 67 -4.58 0.40 1.86
CA ILE A 67 -4.60 -0.33 0.61
C ILE A 67 -3.19 -0.42 0.06
N TRP A 68 -2.79 -1.64 -0.26
CA TRP A 68 -1.63 -1.94 -1.07
C TRP A 68 -2.09 -2.06 -2.52
N LEU A 69 -1.95 -0.98 -3.28
CA LEU A 69 -2.44 -0.87 -4.65
C LEU A 69 -1.37 -1.38 -5.60
N ASP A 70 -1.50 -2.64 -5.99
CA ASP A 70 -0.56 -3.35 -6.84
C ASP A 70 -1.18 -3.59 -8.21
N SER A 71 -0.35 -3.61 -9.24
CA SER A 71 -0.79 -3.93 -10.60
C SER A 71 0.31 -4.76 -11.24
N PHE A 72 -0.02 -5.95 -11.72
CA PHE A 72 0.99 -6.85 -12.29
C PHE A 72 1.15 -6.61 -13.79
N ASN A 73 0.04 -6.31 -14.48
CA ASN A 73 0.02 -6.19 -15.94
C ASN A 73 -0.28 -4.78 -16.46
N ALA A 74 -0.97 -3.93 -15.70
CA ALA A 74 -1.41 -2.61 -16.17
C ALA A 74 -0.50 -1.48 -15.65
N ASN A 75 0.00 -0.61 -16.53
CA ASN A 75 0.74 0.59 -16.09
C ASN A 75 -0.20 1.70 -15.60
N ALA A 76 -1.43 1.73 -16.13
CA ALA A 76 -2.37 2.77 -15.83
C ALA A 76 -2.91 2.64 -14.40
N LEU A 77 -2.96 3.79 -13.73
CA LEU A 77 -3.44 3.97 -12.37
C LEU A 77 -4.76 4.73 -12.44
N ASP A 78 -5.84 4.17 -11.89
CA ASP A 78 -7.11 4.90 -11.81
C ASP A 78 -7.11 5.83 -10.59
N ASN A 79 -6.82 7.11 -10.83
CA ASN A 79 -6.84 8.15 -9.79
C ASN A 79 -8.17 8.23 -9.04
N ARG A 80 -9.29 7.83 -9.66
CA ARG A 80 -10.61 7.83 -8.99
C ARG A 80 -10.67 6.78 -7.89
N GLU A 81 -10.03 5.62 -8.07
CA GLU A 81 -9.97 4.59 -7.03
C GLU A 81 -9.13 5.07 -5.84
N ILE A 82 -8.00 5.74 -6.11
CA ILE A 82 -7.15 6.31 -5.05
C ILE A 82 -7.93 7.34 -4.24
N ILE A 83 -8.57 8.30 -4.92
CA ILE A 83 -9.34 9.36 -4.28
C ILE A 83 -10.45 8.75 -3.42
N LYS A 84 -11.21 7.78 -3.94
CA LYS A 84 -12.22 7.03 -3.19
C LYS A 84 -11.64 6.44 -1.89
N TYR A 85 -10.47 5.81 -1.94
CA TYR A 85 -9.84 5.21 -0.77
C TYR A 85 -9.38 6.25 0.26
N LEU A 86 -8.76 7.34 -0.20
CA LEU A 86 -8.32 8.44 0.66
C LEU A 86 -9.53 9.12 1.36
N GLU A 87 -10.62 9.35 0.64
CA GLU A 87 -11.86 9.93 1.18
C GLU A 87 -12.55 9.02 2.21
N LEU A 88 -12.37 7.69 2.09
CA LEU A 88 -12.79 6.72 3.10
C LEU A 88 -11.84 6.66 4.31
N GLY A 89 -10.85 7.55 4.37
CA GLY A 89 -9.86 7.63 5.45
C GLY A 89 -8.82 6.51 5.42
N LYS A 90 -8.72 5.77 4.31
CA LYS A 90 -7.72 4.71 4.15
C LYS A 90 -6.40 5.33 3.70
N LYS A 91 -5.30 4.76 4.18
CA LYS A 91 -3.99 5.00 3.58
C LYS A 91 -3.86 4.23 2.27
N VAL A 92 -3.14 4.75 1.29
CA VAL A 92 -2.92 4.10 0.00
C VAL A 92 -1.42 4.06 -0.28
N CYS A 93 -0.87 2.86 -0.47
CA CYS A 93 0.48 2.65 -0.94
C CYS A 93 0.43 2.13 -2.37
N ILE A 94 0.91 2.92 -3.32
CA ILE A 94 0.96 2.57 -4.74
C ILE A 94 2.25 1.79 -5.00
N VAL A 95 2.14 0.63 -5.65
CA VAL A 95 3.29 -0.14 -6.11
C VAL A 95 3.72 0.37 -7.48
N SER A 96 4.96 0.84 -7.57
CA SER A 96 5.47 1.40 -8.80
C SER A 96 5.76 0.30 -9.85
N PRO A 97 5.49 0.52 -11.16
CA PRO A 97 5.50 -0.55 -12.17
C PRO A 97 6.87 -1.20 -12.41
N GLU A 98 7.97 -0.50 -12.10
CA GLU A 98 9.33 -1.02 -12.25
C GLU A 98 9.62 -2.20 -11.34
N LEU A 99 8.89 -2.35 -10.22
CA LEU A 99 8.96 -3.54 -9.37
C LEU A 99 8.49 -4.80 -10.12
N HIS A 100 7.70 -4.61 -11.19
CA HIS A 100 7.29 -5.63 -12.15
C HIS A 100 8.05 -5.53 -13.48
N ARG A 101 9.19 -4.82 -13.51
CA ARG A 101 10.04 -4.59 -14.69
C ARG A 101 9.35 -3.88 -15.84
N ARG A 102 8.40 -2.99 -15.52
CA ARG A 102 7.67 -2.15 -16.50
C ARG A 102 8.09 -0.69 -16.37
N ASP A 103 7.73 0.11 -17.38
CA ASP A 103 7.97 1.55 -17.38
C ASP A 103 7.05 2.26 -16.39
N GLU A 104 7.65 3.07 -15.51
CA GLU A 104 6.92 3.79 -14.46
C GLU A 104 6.35 5.16 -14.89
N ASN A 105 6.74 5.69 -16.05
CA ASN A 105 6.53 7.11 -16.36
C ASN A 105 5.05 7.48 -16.45
N GLU A 106 4.23 6.63 -17.08
CA GLU A 106 2.78 6.84 -17.20
C GLU A 106 2.11 6.86 -15.81
N MET A 107 2.43 5.91 -14.95
CA MET A 107 1.90 5.87 -13.59
C MET A 107 2.32 7.11 -12.79
N TRP A 108 3.58 7.51 -12.88
CA TRP A 108 4.09 8.67 -12.15
C TRP A 108 3.48 9.98 -12.64
N GLN A 109 3.23 10.12 -13.95
CA GLN A 109 2.45 11.23 -14.51
C GLN A 109 1.04 11.26 -13.94
N ASN A 110 0.36 10.10 -13.87
CA ASN A 110 -0.97 10.00 -13.28
C ASN A 110 -0.97 10.40 -11.79
N ILE A 111 0.01 9.93 -11.00
CA ILE A 111 0.17 10.35 -9.60
C ILE A 111 0.35 11.87 -9.50
N LYS A 112 1.21 12.46 -10.33
CA LYS A 112 1.49 13.91 -10.34
C LYS A 112 0.28 14.75 -10.78
N SER A 113 -0.67 14.16 -11.49
CA SER A 113 -1.91 14.82 -11.92
C SER A 113 -3.01 14.85 -10.85
N LEU A 114 -2.83 14.16 -9.71
CA LEU A 114 -3.73 14.25 -8.57
C LEU A 114 -3.83 15.70 -8.09
N SER A 115 -5.00 16.09 -7.55
CA SER A 115 -5.14 17.40 -6.93
C SER A 115 -4.15 17.54 -5.77
N LYS A 116 -3.72 18.77 -5.48
CA LYS A 116 -2.72 19.05 -4.44
C LYS A 116 -3.10 18.47 -3.08
N GLU A 117 -4.40 18.43 -2.77
CA GLU A 117 -4.92 17.85 -1.54
C GLU A 117 -4.59 16.35 -1.39
N TYR A 118 -4.79 15.56 -2.44
CA TYR A 118 -4.50 14.13 -2.40
C TYR A 118 -3.00 13.85 -2.62
N PHE A 119 -2.36 14.57 -3.53
CA PHE A 119 -0.93 14.39 -3.83
C PHE A 119 -0.05 14.65 -2.61
N SER A 120 -0.37 15.67 -1.81
CA SER A 120 0.36 16.02 -0.59
C SER A 120 -0.20 15.35 0.67
N SER A 121 -1.09 14.37 0.54
CA SER A 121 -1.67 13.68 1.70
C SER A 121 -0.66 12.73 2.34
N GLU A 122 -0.54 12.79 3.66
CA GLU A 122 0.23 11.83 4.48
C GLU A 122 -0.32 10.38 4.41
N GLN A 123 -1.50 10.22 3.82
CA GLN A 123 -2.11 8.91 3.58
C GLN A 123 -1.62 8.27 2.27
N LEU A 124 -1.04 9.04 1.35
CA LEU A 124 -0.54 8.55 0.07
C LEU A 124 0.94 8.18 0.16
N MET A 125 1.28 7.00 -0.35
CA MET A 125 2.63 6.44 -0.35
C MET A 125 2.96 5.83 -1.71
N LEU A 126 4.25 5.80 -2.05
CA LEU A 126 4.78 5.14 -3.24
C LEU A 126 5.84 4.11 -2.81
N CYS A 127 5.67 2.87 -3.23
CA CYS A 127 6.68 1.82 -3.09
C CYS A 127 7.46 1.70 -4.39
N THR A 128 8.76 1.95 -4.33
CA THR A 128 9.68 1.93 -5.47
C THR A 128 11.09 1.59 -5.03
N ASP A 129 11.88 1.00 -5.93
CA ASP A 129 13.33 0.83 -5.77
C ASP A 129 14.11 2.07 -6.25
N LYS A 130 13.46 3.00 -6.95
CA LYS A 130 14.08 4.17 -7.61
C LYS A 130 13.91 5.46 -6.81
N ILE A 131 14.35 5.46 -5.55
CA ILE A 131 14.16 6.57 -4.61
C ILE A 131 14.75 7.89 -5.16
N GLU A 132 15.97 7.87 -5.68
CA GLU A 132 16.63 9.06 -6.24
C GLU A 132 15.80 9.66 -7.40
N LYS A 133 15.37 8.81 -8.35
CA LYS A 133 14.53 9.25 -9.48
C LYS A 133 13.19 9.83 -9.03
N VAL A 134 12.61 9.32 -7.93
CA VAL A 134 11.38 9.89 -7.35
C VAL A 134 11.63 11.30 -6.80
N ILE A 135 12.75 11.51 -6.12
CA ILE A 135 13.12 12.82 -5.60
C ILE A 135 13.23 13.81 -6.77
N ASP A 136 14.00 13.46 -7.81
CA ASP A 136 14.18 14.29 -8.99
C ASP A 136 12.85 14.58 -9.70
N TYR A 137 12.00 13.57 -9.87
CA TYR A 137 10.79 13.68 -10.66
C TYR A 137 9.65 14.45 -9.96
N PHE A 138 9.47 14.21 -8.65
CA PHE A 138 8.34 14.76 -7.90
C PHE A 138 8.68 16.02 -7.12
N TYR A 139 9.95 16.21 -6.72
CA TYR A 139 10.33 17.27 -5.78
C TYR A 139 11.38 18.24 -6.34
N GLU A 140 12.24 17.82 -7.26
CA GLU A 140 13.17 18.74 -7.91
C GLU A 140 12.54 19.45 -9.12
N LYS A 141 12.95 20.70 -9.32
CA LYS A 141 12.58 21.56 -10.44
C LYS A 141 13.82 21.93 -11.22
#